data_AF-A0A8J6DJN0-F1
#
_entry.id   AF-A0A8J6DJN0-F1
#
_cell.length_a   1.000
_cell.length_b   1.000
_cell.length_c   1.000
_cell.angle_alpha   90.00
_cell.angle_beta   90.00
_cell.angle_gamma   90.00
#
_symmetry.space_group_name_H-M   'P 1'
#
loop_
_entity.id
_entity.type
_entity.pdbx_description
1 polymer ?
#
loop_
_entity_poly.entity_id
_entity_poly.type
_entity_poly.pdbx_seq_one_letter_code
_entity_poly.pdbx_strand_id
1 'polypeptide(L)'
;MWPRLAFCCWGLALVSGWATFQQLSPSRNFSFRLFPEAVPGAPGRLLAPFAPGEEDAAESKVERLGQAFRRRVRRLRELSERLELVFLVDESSSVGQANFLSELKFVRKLLSDFPVVPTATRVAIVTFSSKNNVVPRVDYISSRRAHQHKCALLSREIPAITYRGGGTYTKGAFQQAAQILRHSRENSTKVIFLITDGYSNGGDPRPVAASLRDFGVEIFTFGIWQGNIRELNDMASSPKEEHCYLLHSFEEFEALARRALHEDLPSGSFIQEDMSHCAYLCAAGKDCCDRMASCKCGTHTGQFECICEKGYYGKGLQYECTVSMSAFRVVLDCAAPRQEATPCGFPATSAAPCCSLHAL
;
A
#
# COMPACT_ATOMS: atom_id res chain seq x y z
N MET A 1 -45.14 42.79 24.68
CA MET A 1 -46.28 42.15 25.36
C MET A 1 -46.33 40.69 24.93
N TRP A 2 -46.16 39.80 25.90
CA TRP A 2 -46.50 38.37 25.92
C TRP A 2 -48.02 38.14 25.70
N PRO A 3 -48.57 36.90 25.62
CA PRO A 3 -48.10 35.64 26.24
C PRO A 3 -48.19 34.39 25.32
N ARG A 4 -47.48 33.26 25.50
CA ARG A 4 -47.53 32.19 26.53
C ARG A 4 -48.95 31.70 26.88
N LEU A 5 -49.24 30.43 26.60
CA LEU A 5 -50.12 29.60 27.44
C LEU A 5 -49.74 28.12 27.29
N ALA A 6 -49.40 27.53 28.42
CA ALA A 6 -49.30 26.11 28.70
C ALA A 6 -50.48 25.74 29.61
N PHE A 7 -51.03 24.53 29.51
CA PHE A 7 -51.75 23.81 30.58
C PHE A 7 -51.75 22.31 30.21
N CYS A 8 -51.02 21.48 30.96
CA CYS A 8 -51.51 20.57 32.04
C CYS A 8 -52.24 19.33 31.50
N CYS A 9 -51.62 18.14 31.57
CA CYS A 9 -51.69 17.19 32.68
C CYS A 9 -53.10 16.64 32.92
N TRP A 10 -53.26 15.32 32.78
CA TRP A 10 -53.95 14.42 33.74
C TRP A 10 -53.34 13.01 33.59
N GLY A 11 -52.91 12.43 34.73
CA GLY A 11 -52.60 10.99 34.88
C GLY A 11 -53.87 10.15 34.96
N LEU A 12 -53.89 8.85 35.25
CA LEU A 12 -52.93 7.90 35.82
C LEU A 12 -53.56 6.48 35.67
N ALA A 13 -52.77 5.45 36.02
CA ALA A 13 -53.12 4.05 36.33
C ALA A 13 -53.16 3.04 35.15
N LEU A 14 -52.14 2.19 34.98
CA LEU A 14 -51.76 0.94 35.73
C LEU A 14 -52.38 -0.30 35.08
N VAL A 15 -51.55 -1.20 34.50
CA VAL A 15 -51.42 -2.62 34.89
C VAL A 15 -50.01 -3.12 34.51
N SER A 16 -49.47 -3.93 35.41
CA SER A 16 -48.18 -4.59 35.57
C SER A 16 -47.72 -5.61 34.51
N GLY A 17 -46.41 -5.82 34.41
CA GLY A 17 -45.79 -7.06 33.90
C GLY A 17 -44.26 -7.06 34.02
N TRP A 18 -43.72 -7.85 34.95
CA TRP A 18 -42.30 -7.96 35.31
C TRP A 18 -41.50 -8.83 34.33
N ALA A 19 -40.22 -8.49 34.11
CA ALA A 19 -39.11 -9.46 34.01
C ALA A 19 -37.76 -8.74 34.13
N THR A 20 -37.10 -8.97 35.26
CA THR A 20 -35.72 -8.60 35.62
C THR A 20 -34.71 -9.44 34.84
N PHE A 21 -33.66 -8.83 34.30
CA PHE A 21 -32.47 -9.54 33.83
C PHE A 21 -31.24 -9.03 34.58
N GLN A 22 -30.67 -9.90 35.41
CA GLN A 22 -29.50 -9.65 36.24
C GLN A 22 -28.19 -9.81 35.45
N GLN A 23 -27.24 -8.94 35.80
CA GLN A 23 -25.81 -9.07 35.52
C GLN A 23 -25.25 -10.42 36.01
N LEU A 24 -24.45 -11.06 35.17
CA LEU A 24 -23.62 -12.22 35.52
C LEU A 24 -22.14 -11.85 35.36
N SER A 25 -21.43 -11.91 36.48
CA SER A 25 -19.97 -11.88 36.61
C SER A 25 -19.37 -13.27 36.28
N PRO A 26 -18.10 -13.36 35.85
CA PRO A 26 -17.48 -14.65 35.56
C PRO A 26 -16.87 -15.27 36.82
N SER A 27 -17.12 -16.56 37.04
CA SER A 27 -16.33 -17.36 37.98
C SER A 27 -16.24 -18.82 37.51
N ARG A 28 -15.00 -19.33 37.45
CA ARG A 28 -14.51 -20.61 38.01
C ARG A 28 -13.49 -21.34 37.12
N ASN A 29 -12.28 -21.44 37.69
CA ASN A 29 -11.51 -22.66 37.95
C ASN A 29 -11.06 -23.53 36.76
N PHE A 30 -9.82 -23.29 36.30
CA PHE A 30 -9.00 -24.33 35.68
C PHE A 30 -8.31 -25.17 36.77
N SER A 31 -8.59 -26.47 36.75
CA SER A 31 -7.96 -27.48 37.60
C SER A 31 -6.62 -27.91 36.99
N PHE A 32 -5.53 -27.70 37.72
CA PHE A 32 -4.23 -28.31 37.43
C PHE A 32 -4.35 -29.83 37.60
N ARG A 33 -4.20 -30.59 36.51
CA ARG A 33 -3.91 -32.03 36.59
C ARG A 33 -2.41 -32.23 36.63
N LEU A 34 -1.95 -32.85 37.71
CA LEU A 34 -0.59 -33.34 37.90
C LEU A 34 -0.27 -34.41 36.85
N PHE A 35 0.95 -34.34 36.31
CA PHE A 35 1.59 -35.42 35.56
C PHE A 35 1.86 -36.61 36.50
N PRO A 36 1.62 -37.87 36.08
CA PRO A 36 2.21 -39.01 36.76
C PRO A 36 3.61 -39.32 36.21
N GLU A 37 4.47 -39.77 37.12
CA GLU A 37 5.85 -40.20 36.94
C GLU A 37 6.04 -41.30 35.90
N ALA A 38 7.20 -41.28 35.26
CA ALA A 38 7.67 -42.26 34.30
C ALA A 38 8.06 -43.59 34.96
N VAL A 39 7.63 -44.70 34.36
CA VAL A 39 8.12 -46.06 34.65
C VAL A 39 9.15 -46.44 33.57
N PRO A 40 10.37 -46.89 33.90
CA PRO A 40 11.34 -47.33 32.91
C PRO A 40 11.18 -48.82 32.60
N GLY A 41 10.94 -49.15 31.32
CA GLY A 41 11.10 -50.52 30.82
C GLY A 41 10.18 -50.93 29.67
N ALA A 42 10.55 -50.59 28.43
CA ALA A 42 10.16 -51.35 27.23
C ALA A 42 11.09 -50.99 26.04
N PRO A 43 11.43 -51.95 25.16
CA PRO A 43 12.47 -51.78 24.14
C PRO A 43 12.02 -50.89 22.97
N GLY A 44 12.96 -50.13 22.44
CA GLY A 44 12.75 -49.14 21.40
C GLY A 44 12.09 -49.70 20.14
N ARG A 45 10.95 -49.10 19.77
CA ARG A 45 10.48 -49.11 18.39
C ARG A 45 11.18 -47.98 17.65
N LEU A 46 11.91 -48.33 16.60
CA LEU A 46 12.35 -47.40 15.57
C LEU A 46 11.13 -46.61 15.07
N LEU A 47 11.13 -45.30 15.35
CA LEU A 47 10.20 -44.36 14.74
C LEU A 47 10.47 -44.37 13.23
N ALA A 48 9.49 -44.80 12.46
CA ALA A 48 9.47 -44.55 11.03
C ALA A 48 9.52 -43.04 10.77
N PRO A 49 10.13 -42.56 9.66
CA PRO A 49 10.19 -41.14 9.37
C PRO A 49 8.77 -40.57 9.30
N PHE A 50 8.53 -39.47 10.02
CA PHE A 50 7.32 -38.69 9.89
C PHE A 50 7.16 -38.32 8.41
N ALA A 51 6.06 -38.76 7.79
CA ALA A 51 5.66 -38.23 6.49
C ALA A 51 5.44 -36.71 6.65
N PRO A 52 5.92 -35.87 5.71
CA PRO A 52 5.75 -34.43 5.83
C PRO A 52 4.25 -34.12 5.91
N GLY A 53 3.87 -33.30 6.88
CA GLY A 53 2.48 -32.93 7.10
C GLY A 53 1.94 -32.11 5.92
N GLU A 54 0.63 -32.10 5.72
CA GLU A 54 -0.01 -31.24 4.70
C GLU A 54 0.39 -29.76 4.88
N GLU A 55 0.67 -29.32 6.12
CA GLU A 55 1.17 -27.99 6.44
C GLU A 55 2.58 -27.73 5.88
N ASP A 56 3.52 -28.69 6.00
CA ASP A 56 4.88 -28.58 5.45
C ASP A 56 4.84 -28.47 3.91
N ALA A 57 3.93 -29.21 3.27
CA ALA A 57 3.72 -29.18 1.83
C ALA A 57 3.09 -27.84 1.36
N ALA A 58 2.13 -27.32 2.12
CA ALA A 58 1.51 -26.02 1.84
C ALA A 58 2.51 -24.86 2.00
N GLU A 59 3.34 -24.88 3.04
CA GLU A 59 4.39 -23.88 3.24
C GLU A 59 5.43 -23.91 2.11
N SER A 60 5.85 -25.10 1.68
CA SER A 60 6.73 -25.29 0.51
C SER A 60 6.11 -24.75 -0.80
N LYS A 61 4.80 -24.93 -1.00
CA LYS A 61 4.06 -24.41 -2.16
C LYS A 61 4.03 -22.87 -2.15
N VAL A 62 3.64 -22.26 -1.03
CA VAL A 62 3.57 -20.81 -0.88
C VAL A 62 4.95 -20.18 -1.07
N GLU A 63 6.01 -20.82 -0.59
CA GLU A 63 7.37 -20.36 -0.81
C GLU A 63 7.74 -20.34 -2.30
N ARG A 64 7.49 -21.44 -3.02
CA ARG A 64 7.76 -21.54 -4.47
C ARG A 64 6.97 -20.51 -5.28
N LEU A 65 5.68 -20.38 -4.99
CA LEU A 65 4.82 -19.38 -5.62
C LEU A 65 5.30 -17.96 -5.29
N GLY A 66 5.71 -17.71 -4.05
CA GLY A 66 6.23 -16.42 -3.61
C GLY A 66 7.50 -16.03 -4.34
N GLN A 67 8.43 -16.98 -4.54
CA GLN A 67 9.65 -16.74 -5.31
C GLN A 67 9.35 -16.45 -6.79
N ALA A 68 8.44 -17.20 -7.41
CA ALA A 68 8.03 -16.97 -8.80
C ALA A 68 7.38 -15.59 -8.95
N PHE A 69 6.46 -15.24 -8.06
CA PHE A 69 5.79 -13.94 -8.07
C PHE A 69 6.79 -12.80 -7.84
N ARG A 70 7.69 -12.93 -6.88
CA ARG A 70 8.75 -11.94 -6.61
C ARG A 70 9.61 -11.64 -7.83
N ARG A 71 9.99 -12.67 -8.61
CA ARG A 71 10.75 -12.48 -9.86
C ARG A 71 9.95 -11.66 -10.88
N ARG A 72 8.65 -11.94 -11.03
CA ARG A 72 7.77 -11.19 -11.94
C ARG A 72 7.57 -9.75 -11.49
N VAL A 73 7.33 -9.51 -10.20
CA VAL A 73 7.21 -8.16 -9.64
C VAL A 73 8.51 -7.36 -9.84
N ARG A 74 9.69 -7.98 -9.63
CA ARG A 74 10.98 -7.33 -9.90
C ARG A 74 11.14 -6.93 -11.37
N ARG A 75 10.78 -7.80 -12.31
CA ARG A 75 10.79 -7.49 -13.75
C ARG A 75 9.85 -6.32 -14.07
N LEU A 76 8.64 -6.31 -13.52
CA LEU A 76 7.71 -5.20 -13.72
C LEU A 76 8.24 -3.89 -13.16
N ARG A 77 8.96 -3.94 -12.03
CA ARG A 77 9.59 -2.77 -11.42
C ARG A 77 10.68 -2.17 -12.31
N GLU A 78 11.47 -2.99 -12.99
CA GLU A 78 12.44 -2.54 -14.00
C GLU A 78 11.78 -1.85 -15.20
N LEU A 79 10.50 -2.16 -15.47
CA LEU A 79 9.69 -1.56 -16.53
C LEU A 79 8.80 -0.39 -16.04
N SER A 80 9.02 0.10 -14.82
CA SER A 80 8.13 1.05 -14.14
C SER A 80 8.05 2.45 -14.78
N GLU A 81 8.97 2.80 -15.68
CA GLU A 81 8.96 4.07 -16.42
C GLU A 81 7.70 4.26 -17.28
N ARG A 82 7.18 3.17 -17.85
CA ARG A 82 5.96 3.18 -18.66
C ARG A 82 5.11 1.97 -18.35
N LEU A 83 4.64 1.90 -17.11
CA LEU A 83 3.83 0.79 -16.61
C LEU A 83 2.39 1.24 -16.34
N GLU A 84 1.44 0.42 -16.78
CA GLU A 84 0.00 0.57 -16.54
C GLU A 84 -0.47 -0.65 -15.75
N LEU A 85 -0.91 -0.45 -14.50
CA LEU A 85 -1.39 -1.51 -13.61
C LEU A 85 -2.90 -1.39 -13.42
N VAL A 86 -3.63 -2.45 -13.71
CA VAL A 86 -5.08 -2.52 -13.45
C VAL A 86 -5.35 -3.66 -12.47
N PHE A 87 -5.98 -3.35 -11.35
CA PHE A 87 -6.42 -4.32 -10.36
C PHE A 87 -7.91 -4.57 -10.52
N LEU A 88 -8.28 -5.84 -10.68
CA LEU A 88 -9.64 -6.32 -10.64
C LEU A 88 -9.82 -7.05 -9.31
N VAL A 89 -10.53 -6.41 -8.38
CA VAL A 89 -10.68 -6.85 -6.98
C VAL A 89 -12.11 -7.32 -6.76
N ASP A 90 -12.28 -8.55 -6.32
CA ASP A 90 -13.58 -9.17 -6.13
C ASP A 90 -14.20 -8.72 -4.80
N GLU A 91 -15.35 -8.04 -4.87
CA GLU A 91 -16.12 -7.65 -3.68
C GLU A 91 -17.41 -8.46 -3.54
N SER A 92 -17.46 -9.67 -4.11
CA SER A 92 -18.60 -10.56 -4.03
C SER A 92 -18.87 -11.08 -2.61
N SER A 93 -20.07 -11.64 -2.44
CA SER A 93 -20.50 -12.18 -1.15
C SER A 93 -19.74 -13.43 -0.70
N SER A 94 -19.11 -14.18 -1.63
CA SER A 94 -18.24 -15.32 -1.26
C SER A 94 -16.97 -14.86 -0.58
N VAL A 95 -16.39 -13.76 -1.09
CA VAL A 95 -15.22 -13.13 -0.49
C VAL A 95 -15.56 -12.65 0.92
N GLY A 96 -16.60 -11.83 1.06
CA GLY A 96 -16.96 -11.23 2.34
C GLY A 96 -16.04 -10.06 2.74
N GLN A 97 -16.49 -9.27 3.71
CA GLN A 97 -15.83 -7.99 4.04
C GLN A 97 -14.38 -8.15 4.55
N ALA A 98 -14.12 -9.13 5.41
CA ALA A 98 -12.79 -9.32 6.01
C ALA A 98 -11.74 -9.68 4.95
N ASN A 99 -12.08 -10.63 4.07
CA ASN A 99 -11.20 -11.09 3.00
C ASN A 99 -11.00 -10.01 1.94
N PHE A 100 -12.05 -9.25 1.59
CA PHE A 100 -11.94 -8.10 0.69
C PHE A 100 -10.92 -7.06 1.20
N LEU A 101 -10.88 -6.83 2.52
CA LEU A 101 -9.86 -5.97 3.12
C LEU A 101 -8.46 -6.58 2.96
N SER A 102 -8.30 -7.89 3.03
CA SER A 102 -7.04 -8.58 2.75
C SER A 102 -6.63 -8.46 1.28
N GLU A 103 -7.57 -8.51 0.32
CA GLU A 103 -7.30 -8.20 -1.08
C GLU A 103 -6.80 -6.76 -1.27
N LEU A 104 -7.45 -5.78 -0.65
CA LEU A 104 -6.99 -4.38 -0.70
C LEU A 104 -5.62 -4.18 -0.04
N LYS A 105 -5.33 -4.90 1.05
CA LYS A 105 -3.99 -4.89 1.67
C LYS A 105 -2.95 -5.45 0.72
N PHE A 106 -3.26 -6.53 -0.02
CA PHE A 106 -2.38 -7.05 -1.05
C PHE A 106 -2.13 -6.02 -2.15
N VAL A 107 -3.18 -5.37 -2.67
CA VAL A 107 -3.04 -4.30 -3.68
C VAL A 107 -2.13 -3.20 -3.16
N ARG A 108 -2.36 -2.73 -1.94
CA ARG A 108 -1.52 -1.72 -1.27
C ARG A 108 -0.05 -2.17 -1.17
N LYS A 109 0.19 -3.42 -0.76
CA LYS A 109 1.54 -3.98 -0.63
C LYS A 109 2.21 -4.17 -1.98
N LEU A 110 1.49 -4.58 -3.02
CA LEU A 110 2.09 -4.71 -4.35
C LEU A 110 2.47 -3.34 -4.90
N LEU A 111 1.59 -2.35 -4.75
CA LEU A 111 1.85 -0.96 -5.14
C LEU A 111 2.98 -0.32 -4.33
N SER A 112 3.35 -0.86 -3.16
CA SER A 112 4.51 -0.37 -2.44
C SER A 112 5.80 -0.57 -3.23
N ASP A 113 5.88 -1.49 -4.19
CA ASP A 113 7.09 -1.77 -4.95
C ASP A 113 7.24 -0.91 -6.22
N PHE A 114 6.24 -0.08 -6.55
CA PHE A 114 6.21 0.72 -7.78
C PHE A 114 6.20 2.24 -7.50
N PRO A 115 6.88 3.06 -8.32
CA PRO A 115 6.78 4.51 -8.27
C PRO A 115 5.50 4.99 -8.97
N VAL A 116 4.42 5.16 -8.20
CA VAL A 116 3.11 5.57 -8.74
C VAL A 116 3.06 7.09 -8.91
N VAL A 117 3.22 7.53 -10.16
CA VAL A 117 3.18 8.93 -10.60
C VAL A 117 2.74 9.01 -12.06
N PRO A 118 2.19 10.14 -12.54
CA PRO A 118 1.63 10.25 -13.90
C PRO A 118 2.64 9.96 -15.02
N THR A 119 3.93 10.19 -14.77
CA THR A 119 5.01 10.01 -15.74
C THR A 119 5.64 8.60 -15.72
N ALA A 120 5.41 7.79 -14.68
CA ALA A 120 6.04 6.48 -14.49
C ALA A 120 4.98 5.36 -14.44
N THR A 121 4.66 4.82 -13.26
CA THR A 121 3.60 3.81 -13.12
C THR A 121 2.24 4.48 -12.89
N ARG A 122 1.24 4.15 -13.72
CA ARG A 122 -0.15 4.58 -13.54
C ARG A 122 -1.03 3.39 -13.16
N VAL A 123 -2.04 3.64 -12.33
CA VAL A 123 -2.82 2.59 -11.66
C VAL A 123 -4.32 2.81 -11.86
N ALA A 124 -5.06 1.73 -12.07
CA ALA A 124 -6.51 1.70 -11.87
C ALA A 124 -6.90 0.54 -10.94
N ILE A 125 -7.90 0.76 -10.09
CA ILE A 125 -8.46 -0.24 -9.20
C ILE A 125 -9.96 -0.32 -9.49
N VAL A 126 -10.40 -1.47 -9.98
CA VAL A 126 -11.80 -1.77 -10.29
C VAL A 126 -12.27 -2.82 -9.30
N THR A 127 -13.29 -2.49 -8.51
CA THR A 127 -14.00 -3.49 -7.72
C THR A 127 -15.14 -4.06 -8.52
N PHE A 128 -15.44 -5.34 -8.36
CA PHE A 128 -16.57 -5.96 -9.05
C PHE A 128 -17.31 -6.93 -8.15
N SER A 129 -18.64 -6.97 -8.29
CA SER A 129 -19.47 -8.05 -7.78
C SER A 129 -20.54 -8.43 -8.81
N SER A 130 -21.68 -7.76 -8.85
CA SER A 130 -22.76 -8.06 -9.81
C SER A 130 -22.63 -7.28 -11.13
N LYS A 131 -23.46 -7.59 -12.14
CA LYS A 131 -23.49 -6.88 -13.44
C LYS A 131 -23.65 -5.36 -13.34
N ASN A 132 -24.37 -4.90 -12.32
CA ASN A 132 -24.60 -3.49 -12.00
C ASN A 132 -23.56 -2.89 -11.04
N ASN A 133 -22.58 -3.68 -10.58
CA ASN A 133 -21.55 -3.24 -9.65
C ASN A 133 -20.16 -3.66 -10.16
N VAL A 134 -19.72 -3.00 -11.23
CA VAL A 134 -18.33 -3.00 -11.71
C VAL A 134 -17.87 -1.55 -11.69
N VAL A 135 -17.03 -1.20 -10.72
CA VAL A 135 -16.80 0.21 -10.36
C VAL A 135 -15.30 0.53 -10.38
N PRO A 136 -14.83 1.43 -11.26
CA PRO A 136 -13.48 1.98 -11.17
C PRO A 136 -13.39 2.90 -9.95
N ARG A 137 -12.83 2.40 -8.85
CA ARG A 137 -12.63 3.16 -7.60
C ARG A 137 -11.45 4.12 -7.72
N VAL A 138 -10.43 3.73 -8.47
CA VAL A 138 -9.25 4.53 -8.82
C VAL A 138 -9.02 4.39 -10.32
N ASP A 139 -8.78 5.49 -11.01
CA ASP A 139 -8.38 5.48 -12.43
C ASP A 139 -7.41 6.64 -12.72
N TYR A 140 -6.11 6.35 -12.69
CA TYR A 140 -5.04 7.28 -13.09
C TYR A 140 -4.62 7.08 -14.56
N ILE A 141 -5.22 6.12 -15.26
CA ILE A 141 -4.86 5.75 -16.63
C ILE A 141 -5.69 6.59 -17.60
N SER A 142 -7.02 6.60 -17.44
CA SER A 142 -7.95 7.33 -18.30
C SER A 142 -8.14 8.77 -17.88
N SER A 143 -8.14 9.05 -16.57
CA SER A 143 -8.31 10.40 -16.02
C SER A 143 -6.94 11.00 -15.68
N ARG A 144 -6.63 12.18 -16.23
CA ARG A 144 -5.45 12.98 -15.85
C ARG A 144 -5.88 14.11 -14.94
N ARG A 145 -5.68 13.94 -13.63
CA ARG A 145 -5.95 14.96 -12.60
C ARG A 145 -4.64 15.34 -11.90
N ALA A 146 -4.61 16.54 -11.33
CA ALA A 146 -3.57 16.91 -10.39
C ALA A 146 -3.57 15.94 -9.18
N HIS A 147 -2.41 15.75 -8.55
CA HIS A 147 -2.23 14.94 -7.33
C HIS A 147 -2.53 13.43 -7.46
N GLN A 148 -2.42 12.86 -8.67
CA GLN A 148 -2.48 11.41 -8.90
C GLN A 148 -1.10 10.77 -8.64
N HIS A 149 -0.76 10.59 -7.37
CA HIS A 149 0.51 10.02 -6.94
C HIS A 149 0.35 9.03 -5.79
N LYS A 150 1.41 8.27 -5.53
CA LYS A 150 1.43 7.18 -4.55
C LYS A 150 0.89 7.57 -3.17
N CYS A 151 1.30 8.71 -2.61
CA CYS A 151 0.84 9.10 -1.27
C CYS A 151 -0.69 9.28 -1.20
N ALA A 152 -1.31 9.98 -2.15
CA ALA A 152 -2.76 10.14 -2.19
C ALA A 152 -3.47 8.79 -2.40
N LEU A 153 -2.93 7.96 -3.28
CA LEU A 153 -3.44 6.62 -3.53
C LEU A 153 -3.46 5.76 -2.26
N LEU A 154 -2.34 5.72 -1.54
CA LEU A 154 -2.18 4.85 -0.37
C LEU A 154 -2.85 5.41 0.89
N SER A 155 -2.84 6.73 1.11
CA SER A 155 -3.35 7.32 2.35
C SER A 155 -4.86 7.60 2.33
N ARG A 156 -5.44 7.82 1.15
CA ARG A 156 -6.83 8.28 1.01
C ARG A 156 -7.67 7.37 0.12
N GLU A 157 -7.20 7.09 -1.09
CA GLU A 157 -8.08 6.51 -2.11
C GLU A 157 -8.33 5.02 -1.92
N ILE A 158 -7.29 4.23 -1.64
CA ILE A 158 -7.46 2.80 -1.28
C ILE A 158 -8.27 2.65 0.03
N PRO A 159 -7.95 3.38 1.13
CA PRO A 159 -8.74 3.31 2.35
C PRO A 159 -10.22 3.71 2.21
N ALA A 160 -10.57 4.54 1.22
CA ALA A 160 -11.95 4.94 0.95
C ALA A 160 -12.79 3.87 0.22
N ILE A 161 -12.17 2.77 -0.23
CA ILE A 161 -12.86 1.70 -0.94
C ILE A 161 -13.69 0.86 0.04
N THR A 162 -15.02 0.97 -0.05
CA THR A 162 -15.97 0.19 0.76
C THR A 162 -16.43 -1.09 0.06
N TYR A 163 -16.67 -2.14 0.85
CA TYR A 163 -17.22 -3.43 0.44
C TYR A 163 -18.73 -3.36 0.22
N ARG A 164 -19.25 -4.02 -0.82
CA ARG A 164 -20.70 -4.06 -1.13
C ARG A 164 -21.33 -5.45 -1.16
N GLY A 165 -20.54 -6.51 -1.39
CA GLY A 165 -21.11 -7.84 -1.65
C GLY A 165 -21.80 -7.93 -3.01
N GLY A 166 -22.34 -9.11 -3.32
CA GLY A 166 -23.07 -9.39 -4.55
C GLY A 166 -22.64 -10.69 -5.23
N GLY A 167 -22.93 -10.80 -6.52
CA GLY A 167 -22.44 -11.89 -7.37
C GLY A 167 -20.98 -11.70 -7.78
N THR A 168 -20.54 -12.37 -8.85
CA THR A 168 -19.12 -12.38 -9.28
C THR A 168 -19.00 -12.18 -10.80
N TYR A 169 -19.11 -10.96 -11.30
CA TYR A 169 -19.20 -10.63 -12.73
C TYR A 169 -17.83 -10.33 -13.33
N THR A 170 -16.96 -11.35 -13.32
CA THR A 170 -15.57 -11.28 -13.79
C THR A 170 -15.48 -10.79 -15.25
N LYS A 171 -16.43 -11.19 -16.11
CA LYS A 171 -16.49 -10.69 -17.49
C LYS A 171 -16.60 -9.16 -17.56
N GLY A 172 -17.42 -8.56 -16.71
CA GLY A 172 -17.57 -7.10 -16.66
C GLY A 172 -16.31 -6.41 -16.18
N ALA A 173 -15.60 -7.01 -15.22
CA ALA A 173 -14.33 -6.50 -14.73
C ALA A 173 -13.27 -6.42 -15.85
N PHE A 174 -13.13 -7.47 -16.67
CA PHE A 174 -12.25 -7.43 -17.84
C PHE A 174 -12.71 -6.44 -18.92
N GLN A 175 -14.01 -6.30 -19.15
CA GLN A 175 -14.54 -5.29 -20.07
C GLN A 175 -14.21 -3.86 -19.59
N GLN A 176 -14.32 -3.59 -18.29
CA GLN A 176 -13.94 -2.31 -17.70
C GLN A 176 -12.43 -2.06 -17.81
N ALA A 177 -11.60 -3.07 -17.54
CA ALA A 177 -10.16 -2.99 -17.74
C ALA A 177 -9.80 -2.67 -19.20
N ALA A 178 -10.47 -3.32 -20.16
CA ALA A 178 -10.26 -3.05 -21.58
C ALA A 178 -10.59 -1.59 -21.93
N GLN A 179 -11.67 -1.03 -21.39
CA GLN A 179 -12.01 0.38 -21.60
C GLN A 179 -10.94 1.32 -21.04
N ILE A 180 -10.47 1.07 -19.81
CA ILE A 180 -9.41 1.87 -19.16
C ILE A 180 -8.11 1.81 -19.97
N LEU A 181 -7.71 0.61 -20.40
CA LEU A 181 -6.46 0.39 -21.13
C LEU A 181 -6.44 0.98 -22.54
N ARG A 182 -7.58 1.40 -23.10
CA ARG A 182 -7.60 2.20 -24.35
C ARG A 182 -6.94 3.57 -24.18
N HIS A 183 -6.80 4.05 -22.94
CA HIS A 183 -6.13 5.31 -22.60
C HIS A 183 -4.69 5.09 -22.08
N SER A 184 -4.16 3.88 -22.23
CA SER A 184 -2.77 3.57 -21.93
C SER A 184 -1.80 4.40 -22.80
N ARG A 185 -0.58 4.63 -22.30
CA ARG A 185 0.46 5.27 -23.11
C ARG A 185 0.88 4.32 -24.23
N GLU A 186 1.26 4.89 -25.37
CA GLU A 186 1.94 4.13 -26.41
C GLU A 186 3.22 3.51 -25.87
N ASN A 187 3.51 2.28 -26.32
CA ASN A 187 4.66 1.48 -25.91
C ASN A 187 4.77 1.26 -24.38
N SER A 188 3.65 1.33 -23.64
CA SER A 188 3.63 0.99 -22.22
C SER A 188 3.46 -0.50 -21.98
N THR A 189 4.09 -1.00 -20.92
CA THR A 189 3.78 -2.32 -20.34
C THR A 189 2.42 -2.25 -19.66
N LYS A 190 1.54 -3.21 -19.95
CA LYS A 190 0.15 -3.23 -19.44
C LYS A 190 -0.06 -4.52 -18.67
N VAL A 191 -0.49 -4.39 -17.43
CA VAL A 191 -0.66 -5.54 -16.53
C VAL A 191 -2.02 -5.49 -15.87
N ILE A 192 -2.71 -6.64 -15.85
CA ILE A 192 -3.93 -6.86 -15.08
C ILE A 192 -3.64 -7.85 -13.95
N PHE A 193 -4.04 -7.49 -12.73
CA PHE A 193 -4.09 -8.37 -11.58
C PHE A 193 -5.55 -8.66 -11.23
N LEU A 194 -6.00 -9.89 -11.46
CA LEU A 194 -7.30 -10.37 -11.00
C LEU A 194 -7.15 -11.08 -9.66
N ILE A 195 -7.90 -10.66 -8.65
CA ILE A 195 -7.98 -11.30 -7.33
C ILE A 195 -9.43 -11.71 -7.12
N THR A 196 -9.68 -12.99 -6.88
CA THR A 196 -11.04 -13.54 -6.72
C THR A 196 -10.99 -14.90 -6.02
N ASP A 197 -12.04 -15.21 -5.27
CA ASP A 197 -12.26 -16.54 -4.68
C ASP A 197 -13.35 -17.36 -5.40
N GLY A 198 -14.00 -16.75 -6.39
CA GLY A 198 -15.30 -17.18 -6.88
C GLY A 198 -15.32 -17.71 -8.31
N TYR A 199 -16.43 -18.34 -8.65
CA TYR A 199 -16.76 -18.69 -10.04
C TYR A 199 -17.39 -17.48 -10.72
N SER A 200 -16.98 -17.18 -11.96
CA SER A 200 -17.61 -16.10 -12.72
C SER A 200 -19.10 -16.40 -12.94
N ASN A 201 -19.93 -15.43 -12.55
CA ASN A 201 -21.36 -15.39 -12.70
C ASN A 201 -21.71 -14.37 -13.79
N GLY A 202 -22.49 -14.75 -14.79
CA GLY A 202 -23.02 -13.79 -15.78
C GLY A 202 -22.28 -13.74 -17.13
N GLY A 203 -21.45 -14.75 -17.43
CA GLY A 203 -20.86 -14.99 -18.75
C GLY A 203 -19.41 -15.42 -18.67
N ASP A 204 -18.89 -15.97 -19.77
CA ASP A 204 -17.50 -16.42 -19.86
C ASP A 204 -16.54 -15.21 -19.99
N PRO A 205 -15.61 -14.99 -19.04
CA PRO A 205 -14.61 -13.93 -19.13
C PRO A 205 -13.44 -14.25 -20.07
N ARG A 206 -13.20 -15.54 -20.39
CA ARG A 206 -12.02 -16.00 -21.14
C ARG A 206 -11.85 -15.35 -22.51
N PRO A 207 -12.91 -15.13 -23.33
CA PRO A 207 -12.74 -14.46 -24.62
C PRO A 207 -12.24 -13.01 -24.48
N VAL A 208 -12.68 -12.29 -23.44
CA VAL A 208 -12.26 -10.91 -23.19
C VAL A 208 -10.80 -10.88 -22.71
N ALA A 209 -10.45 -11.78 -21.78
CA ALA A 209 -9.08 -11.94 -21.31
C ALA A 209 -8.13 -12.34 -22.45
N ALA A 210 -8.55 -13.25 -23.34
CA ALA A 210 -7.78 -13.66 -24.51
C ALA A 210 -7.49 -12.47 -25.43
N SER A 211 -8.51 -11.69 -25.78
CA SER A 211 -8.32 -10.48 -26.60
C SER A 211 -7.34 -9.49 -25.94
N LEU A 212 -7.42 -9.28 -24.63
CA LEU A 212 -6.46 -8.42 -23.92
C LEU A 212 -5.02 -8.94 -24.01
N ARG A 213 -4.81 -10.25 -23.88
CA ARG A 213 -3.48 -10.85 -24.07
C ARG A 213 -2.98 -10.71 -25.50
N ASP A 214 -3.86 -10.86 -26.50
CA ASP A 214 -3.52 -10.66 -27.91
C ASP A 214 -3.08 -9.21 -28.19
N PHE A 215 -3.59 -8.25 -27.40
CA PHE A 215 -3.15 -6.85 -27.39
C PHE A 215 -1.93 -6.57 -26.48
N GLY A 216 -1.23 -7.61 -26.02
CA GLY A 216 0.01 -7.50 -25.24
C GLY A 216 -0.19 -7.14 -23.76
N VAL A 217 -1.38 -7.38 -23.20
CA VAL A 217 -1.62 -7.21 -21.76
C VAL A 217 -1.20 -8.47 -21.00
N GLU A 218 -0.30 -8.32 -20.04
CA GLU A 218 0.13 -9.39 -19.12
C GLU A 218 -0.93 -9.55 -18.02
N ILE A 219 -1.49 -10.74 -17.86
CA ILE A 219 -2.60 -11.01 -16.93
C ILE A 219 -2.14 -11.99 -15.86
N PHE A 220 -2.22 -11.56 -14.60
CA PHE A 220 -2.02 -12.36 -13.41
C PHE A 220 -3.36 -12.66 -12.75
N THR A 221 -3.58 -13.90 -12.34
CA THR A 221 -4.78 -14.32 -11.62
C THR A 221 -4.42 -14.92 -10.26
N PHE A 222 -5.06 -14.43 -9.22
CA PHE A 222 -4.97 -14.91 -7.84
C PHE A 222 -6.32 -15.52 -7.47
N GLY A 223 -6.39 -16.85 -7.58
CA GLY A 223 -7.53 -17.65 -7.18
C GLY A 223 -7.35 -18.12 -5.74
N ILE A 224 -8.31 -17.80 -4.89
CA ILE A 224 -8.31 -18.23 -3.49
C ILE A 224 -9.41 -19.29 -3.32
N TRP A 225 -9.15 -20.35 -2.57
CA TRP A 225 -10.05 -21.50 -2.40
C TRP A 225 -10.25 -22.32 -3.70
N GLN A 226 -11.35 -23.07 -3.78
CA GLN A 226 -11.74 -23.93 -4.90
C GLN A 226 -12.53 -23.17 -6.00
N GLY A 227 -12.06 -21.98 -6.40
CA GLY A 227 -12.60 -21.27 -7.57
C GLY A 227 -12.46 -22.08 -8.87
N ASN A 228 -12.93 -21.53 -10.00
CA ASN A 228 -12.82 -22.21 -11.30
C ASN A 228 -11.36 -22.21 -11.79
N ILE A 229 -10.58 -23.21 -11.37
CA ILE A 229 -9.14 -23.34 -11.69
C ILE A 229 -8.89 -23.25 -13.20
N ARG A 230 -9.73 -23.91 -14.02
CA ARG A 230 -9.58 -23.89 -15.48
C ARG A 230 -9.82 -22.50 -16.05
N GLU A 231 -10.87 -21.82 -15.61
CA GLU A 231 -11.18 -20.46 -16.06
C GLU A 231 -10.07 -19.47 -15.68
N LEU A 232 -9.59 -19.51 -14.44
CA LEU A 232 -8.47 -18.68 -13.98
C LEU A 232 -7.20 -18.94 -14.79
N ASN A 233 -6.86 -20.22 -14.99
CA ASN A 233 -5.71 -20.61 -15.80
C ASN A 233 -5.85 -20.10 -17.25
N ASP A 234 -7.02 -20.28 -17.88
CA ASP A 234 -7.29 -19.85 -19.25
C ASP A 234 -7.23 -18.31 -19.40
N MET A 235 -7.54 -17.55 -18.36
CA MET A 235 -7.45 -16.09 -18.34
C MET A 235 -6.01 -15.57 -18.12
N ALA A 236 -5.21 -16.26 -17.31
CA ALA A 236 -3.84 -15.87 -17.03
C ALA A 236 -2.93 -15.88 -18.28
N SER A 237 -1.85 -15.10 -18.25
CA SER A 237 -0.82 -15.15 -19.29
C SER A 237 0.10 -16.37 -19.17
N SER A 238 0.89 -16.64 -20.21
CA SER A 238 1.89 -17.72 -20.21
C SER A 238 3.26 -17.20 -19.77
N PRO A 239 4.10 -18.02 -19.10
CA PRO A 239 3.83 -19.38 -18.60
C PRO A 239 2.90 -19.36 -17.39
N LYS A 240 2.03 -20.37 -17.26
CA LYS A 240 0.93 -20.38 -16.26
C LYS A 240 1.44 -20.45 -14.83
N GLU A 241 2.58 -21.12 -14.64
CA GLU A 241 3.25 -21.31 -13.35
C GLU A 241 3.76 -19.99 -12.76
N GLU A 242 3.82 -18.93 -13.58
CA GLU A 242 4.28 -17.60 -13.16
C GLU A 242 3.18 -16.53 -13.18
N HIS A 243 1.97 -16.87 -13.66
CA HIS A 243 0.85 -15.93 -13.81
C HIS A 243 -0.46 -16.40 -13.17
N CYS A 244 -0.59 -17.68 -12.81
CA CYS A 244 -1.77 -18.24 -12.18
C CYS A 244 -1.42 -18.75 -10.78
N TYR A 245 -1.84 -18.00 -9.76
CA TYR A 245 -1.60 -18.31 -8.34
C TYR A 245 -2.88 -18.87 -7.74
N LEU A 246 -2.87 -20.16 -7.41
CA LEU A 246 -3.99 -20.87 -6.80
C LEU A 246 -3.65 -21.18 -5.35
N LEU A 247 -4.38 -20.56 -4.43
CA LEU A 247 -4.11 -20.55 -3.00
C LEU A 247 -5.28 -21.19 -2.26
N HIS A 248 -5.00 -21.97 -1.22
CA HIS A 248 -6.06 -22.70 -0.51
C HIS A 248 -6.82 -21.83 0.47
N SER A 249 -6.27 -20.70 0.91
CA SER A 249 -6.92 -19.82 1.87
C SER A 249 -6.45 -18.37 1.71
N PHE A 250 -7.22 -17.44 2.30
CA PHE A 250 -6.79 -16.05 2.41
C PHE A 250 -5.53 -15.90 3.27
N GLU A 251 -5.26 -16.83 4.19
CA GLU A 251 -4.01 -16.85 4.94
C GLU A 251 -2.80 -17.16 4.04
N GLU A 252 -2.91 -18.17 3.16
CA GLU A 252 -1.88 -18.45 2.14
C GLU A 252 -1.67 -17.24 1.21
N PHE A 253 -2.75 -16.57 0.84
CA PHE A 253 -2.69 -15.35 0.03
C PHE A 253 -1.91 -14.23 0.71
N GLU A 254 -2.20 -13.95 1.98
CA GLU A 254 -1.44 -12.97 2.75
C GLU A 254 0.02 -13.40 2.94
N ALA A 255 0.26 -14.70 3.15
CA ALA A 255 1.59 -15.26 3.29
C ALA A 255 2.42 -15.14 2.00
N LEU A 256 1.79 -15.35 0.84
CA LEU A 256 2.37 -15.10 -0.48
C LEU A 256 2.75 -13.62 -0.61
N ALA A 257 1.84 -12.71 -0.27
CA ALA A 257 2.06 -11.27 -0.32
C ALA A 257 3.29 -10.85 0.51
N ARG A 258 3.37 -11.33 1.76
CA ARG A 258 4.48 -11.02 2.67
C ARG A 258 5.82 -11.51 2.15
N ARG A 259 5.88 -12.70 1.53
CA ARG A 259 7.11 -13.30 1.01
C ARG A 259 7.56 -12.70 -0.32
N ALA A 260 6.61 -12.34 -1.19
CA ALA A 260 6.93 -11.84 -2.51
C ALA A 260 7.32 -10.36 -2.52
N LEU A 261 6.75 -9.57 -1.61
CA LEU A 261 6.79 -8.11 -1.62
C LEU A 261 7.66 -7.61 -0.45
N HIS A 262 8.96 -7.48 -0.70
CA HIS A 262 9.95 -7.01 0.28
C HIS A 262 10.28 -5.52 0.09
N GLU A 263 10.46 -4.79 1.19
CA GLU A 263 10.41 -3.32 1.31
C GLU A 263 11.65 -2.51 0.89
N ASP A 264 12.64 -3.11 0.24
CA ASP A 264 13.85 -2.35 -0.11
C ASP A 264 13.64 -1.58 -1.41
N LEU A 265 12.94 -0.44 -1.30
CA LEU A 265 12.98 0.60 -2.32
C LEU A 265 14.04 1.65 -1.97
N PRO A 266 14.82 2.10 -2.96
CA PRO A 266 15.74 3.22 -2.75
C PRO A 266 14.97 4.48 -2.34
N SER A 267 15.65 5.39 -1.63
CA SER A 267 15.15 6.76 -1.39
C SER A 267 14.75 7.36 -2.73
N GLY A 268 13.45 7.63 -2.86
CA GLY A 268 12.81 7.93 -4.12
C GLY A 268 12.94 9.38 -4.55
N SER A 269 12.31 9.70 -5.67
CA SER A 269 11.98 11.08 -6.00
C SER A 269 10.86 11.62 -5.09
N PHE A 270 10.76 12.94 -5.03
CA PHE A 270 9.80 13.64 -4.18
C PHE A 270 8.95 14.59 -5.02
N ILE A 271 7.65 14.63 -4.72
CA ILE A 271 6.71 15.61 -5.29
C ILE A 271 6.36 16.60 -4.19
N GLN A 272 6.54 17.90 -4.45
CA GLN A 272 6.14 18.93 -3.50
C GLN A 272 4.62 18.97 -3.37
N GLU A 273 4.14 19.00 -2.12
CA GLU A 273 2.72 18.96 -1.78
C GLU A 273 2.37 20.05 -0.76
N ASP A 274 1.08 20.26 -0.57
CA ASP A 274 0.60 21.20 0.45
C ASP A 274 0.99 20.75 1.86
N MET A 275 1.34 21.71 2.71
CA MET A 275 1.80 21.48 4.08
C MET A 275 0.78 20.74 4.95
N SER A 276 -0.52 20.87 4.66
CA SER A 276 -1.58 20.16 5.38
C SER A 276 -1.46 18.64 5.26
N HIS A 277 -0.86 18.11 4.18
CA HIS A 277 -0.66 16.67 4.04
C HIS A 277 0.37 16.12 5.03
N CYS A 278 1.28 16.95 5.54
CA CYS A 278 2.26 16.59 6.55
C CYS A 278 1.79 16.84 8.00
N ALA A 279 0.54 17.27 8.18
CA ALA A 279 -0.02 17.59 9.49
C ALA A 279 -0.04 16.40 10.48
N TYR A 280 -0.09 15.16 9.98
CA TYR A 280 -0.09 13.97 10.84
C TYR A 280 1.29 13.57 11.36
N LEU A 281 2.37 14.20 10.87
CA LEU A 281 3.75 13.84 11.23
C LEU A 281 4.14 14.30 12.64
N CYS A 282 3.33 15.14 13.29
CA CYS A 282 3.57 15.63 14.64
C CYS A 282 2.29 15.65 15.48
N ALA A 283 2.43 15.59 16.81
CA ALA A 283 1.31 15.57 17.74
C ALA A 283 0.44 16.84 17.68
N ALA A 284 0.99 17.98 17.27
CA ALA A 284 0.27 19.24 17.14
C ALA A 284 -0.78 19.21 16.00
N GLY A 285 -0.66 18.28 15.04
CA GLY A 285 -1.64 18.14 13.96
C GLY A 285 -1.63 19.27 12.93
N LYS A 286 -0.60 20.13 12.93
CA LYS A 286 -0.40 21.26 12.01
C LYS A 286 1.03 21.79 12.11
N ASP A 287 1.49 22.48 11.06
CA ASP A 287 2.80 23.16 11.02
C ASP A 287 3.99 22.27 11.44
N CYS A 288 3.93 20.98 11.07
CA CYS A 288 4.89 19.98 11.54
C CYS A 288 6.28 20.11 10.89
N CYS A 289 6.36 20.57 9.65
CA CYS A 289 7.66 20.74 8.97
C CYS A 289 8.35 22.02 9.44
N ASP A 290 9.68 21.98 9.44
CA ASP A 290 10.51 23.16 9.64
C ASP A 290 10.16 24.26 8.63
N ARG A 291 10.43 25.52 8.99
CA ARG A 291 10.31 26.66 8.06
C ARG A 291 11.24 26.52 6.86
N MET A 292 12.38 25.83 7.04
CA MET A 292 13.37 25.51 6.01
C MET A 292 13.13 24.14 5.37
N ALA A 293 11.96 23.53 5.58
CA ALA A 293 11.52 22.31 4.94
C ALA A 293 10.22 22.52 4.16
N SER A 294 9.98 21.65 3.19
CA SER A 294 8.68 21.54 2.53
C SER A 294 8.11 20.14 2.68
N CYS A 295 6.78 20.07 2.71
CA CYS A 295 6.06 18.81 2.67
C CYS A 295 6.19 18.19 1.28
N LYS A 296 6.65 16.95 1.22
CA LYS A 296 6.80 16.22 -0.04
C LYS A 296 6.20 14.83 0.06
N CYS A 297 5.61 14.35 -1.03
CA CYS A 297 5.28 12.96 -1.20
C CYS A 297 6.50 12.19 -1.72
N GLY A 298 6.98 11.20 -0.96
CA GLY A 298 7.95 10.23 -1.43
C GLY A 298 7.30 9.31 -2.46
N THR A 299 7.69 9.40 -3.73
CA THR A 299 7.04 8.64 -4.81
C THR A 299 7.33 7.14 -4.73
N HIS A 300 8.39 6.75 -4.04
CA HIS A 300 8.76 5.36 -3.76
C HIS A 300 8.23 4.89 -2.40
N THR A 301 8.31 5.69 -1.35
CA THR A 301 7.82 5.31 -0.01
C THR A 301 6.30 5.35 0.08
N GLY A 302 5.66 6.22 -0.71
CA GLY A 302 4.22 6.48 -0.62
C GLY A 302 3.82 7.19 0.68
N GLN A 303 4.78 7.82 1.36
CA GLN A 303 4.58 8.55 2.60
C GLN A 303 4.85 10.04 2.37
N PHE A 304 4.13 10.87 3.11
CA PHE A 304 4.46 12.29 3.20
C PHE A 304 5.59 12.49 4.18
N GLU A 305 6.58 13.28 3.79
CA GLU A 305 7.81 13.52 4.53
C GLU A 305 8.13 15.01 4.48
N CYS A 306 8.59 15.57 5.59
CA CYS A 306 9.16 16.91 5.62
C CYS A 306 10.61 16.83 5.13
N ILE A 307 10.93 17.52 4.04
CA ILE A 307 12.26 17.47 3.44
C ILE A 307 12.89 18.86 3.51
N CYS A 308 14.05 18.96 4.18
CA CYS A 308 14.82 20.20 4.25
C CYS A 308 15.18 20.68 2.84
N GLU A 309 15.12 22.00 2.63
CA GLU A 309 15.49 22.63 1.37
C GLU A 309 16.99 22.58 1.12
N LYS A 310 17.39 22.86 -0.13
CA LYS A 310 18.81 22.83 -0.52
C LYS A 310 19.66 23.71 0.40
N GLY A 311 20.77 23.15 0.89
CA GLY A 311 21.65 23.81 1.85
C GLY A 311 21.35 23.50 3.32
N TYR A 312 20.23 22.82 3.60
CA TYR A 312 19.85 22.36 4.94
C TYR A 312 19.81 20.83 5.01
N TYR A 313 20.08 20.28 6.19
CA TYR A 313 20.02 18.85 6.48
C TYR A 313 19.37 18.58 7.85
N GLY A 314 18.79 17.40 7.99
CA GLY A 314 18.06 16.98 9.17
C GLY A 314 16.83 16.17 8.80
N LYS A 315 15.93 15.91 9.75
CA LYS A 315 14.71 15.12 9.46
C LYS A 315 13.56 15.97 8.90
N GLY A 316 13.75 17.29 8.77
CA GLY A 316 12.76 18.20 8.19
C GLY A 316 11.60 18.59 9.08
N LEU A 317 11.44 17.98 10.26
CA LEU A 317 10.45 18.40 11.25
C LEU A 317 10.88 19.71 11.91
N GLN A 318 9.93 20.33 12.60
CA GLN A 318 10.11 21.64 13.23
C GLN A 318 11.39 21.74 14.07
N TYR A 319 12.23 22.73 13.74
CA TYR A 319 13.54 23.03 14.35
C TYR A 319 14.64 21.99 14.08
N GLU A 320 14.43 21.09 13.13
CA GLU A 320 15.39 20.02 12.83
C GLU A 320 16.15 20.24 11.51
N CYS A 321 15.87 21.29 10.74
CA CYS A 321 16.70 21.66 9.58
C CYS A 321 17.88 22.54 9.99
N THR A 322 19.08 22.03 9.75
CA THR A 322 20.35 22.69 10.10
C THR A 322 21.17 23.01 8.85
N VAL A 323 21.91 24.11 8.86
CA VAL A 323 22.69 24.57 7.70
C VAL A 323 23.88 23.65 7.45
N SER A 324 24.04 23.15 6.23
CA SER A 324 25.21 22.38 5.82
C SER A 324 26.43 23.29 5.71
N MET A 325 27.40 23.14 6.63
CA MET A 325 28.66 23.89 6.57
C MET A 325 29.52 23.54 5.34
N SER A 326 29.19 22.47 4.61
CA SER A 326 29.83 22.08 3.34
C SER A 326 29.39 22.95 2.15
N ALA A 327 28.26 23.66 2.26
CA ALA A 327 27.78 24.58 1.22
C ALA A 327 28.53 25.93 1.23
N PHE A 328 29.24 26.24 2.33
CA PHE A 328 30.22 27.32 2.37
C PHE A 328 31.57 26.78 1.90
N ARG A 329 31.75 26.66 0.58
CA ARG A 329 33.10 26.63 0.03
C ARG A 329 33.67 28.04 0.25
N VAL A 330 34.38 28.22 1.36
CA VAL A 330 35.13 29.45 1.63
C VAL A 330 36.14 29.60 0.50
N VAL A 331 35.86 30.50 -0.45
CA VAL A 331 36.88 30.99 -1.38
C VAL A 331 37.68 32.02 -0.60
N LEU A 332 38.80 31.57 -0.03
CA LEU A 332 39.84 32.49 0.45
C LEU A 332 40.51 33.10 -0.79
N ASP A 333 39.97 34.21 -1.30
CA ASP A 333 40.70 35.07 -2.23
C ASP A 333 41.75 35.85 -1.43
N CYS A 334 42.87 35.19 -1.13
CA CYS A 334 44.07 35.88 -0.67
C CYS A 334 44.64 36.66 -1.86
N ALA A 335 44.38 37.96 -1.92
CA ALA A 335 45.03 38.85 -2.88
C ALA A 335 46.56 38.74 -2.70
N ALA A 336 47.26 38.29 -3.75
CA ALA A 336 48.71 38.32 -3.81
C ALA A 336 49.21 39.76 -3.59
N PRO A 337 50.38 39.96 -2.94
CA PRO A 337 50.81 41.28 -2.49
C PRO A 337 51.06 42.19 -3.70
N ARG A 338 50.18 43.17 -3.92
CA ARG A 338 50.52 44.35 -4.74
C ARG A 338 51.14 45.40 -3.83
N GLN A 339 52.19 46.02 -4.35
CA GLN A 339 53.26 46.75 -3.67
C GLN A 339 52.88 48.01 -2.85
N GLU A 340 51.61 48.31 -2.58
CA GLU A 340 51.23 49.51 -1.83
C GLU A 340 50.16 49.16 -0.79
N ALA A 341 50.60 48.83 0.41
CA ALA A 341 49.75 48.62 1.56
C ALA A 341 49.45 49.96 2.25
N THR A 342 48.21 50.42 2.19
CA THR A 342 47.69 51.38 3.18
C THR A 342 47.46 50.65 4.50
N PRO A 343 47.99 51.15 5.64
CA PRO A 343 47.92 50.43 6.90
C PRO A 343 46.51 50.49 7.49
N CYS A 344 45.97 49.35 7.91
CA CYS A 344 44.79 49.29 8.77
C CYS A 344 45.16 49.83 10.15
N GLY A 345 44.47 50.89 10.58
CA GLY A 345 44.74 51.57 11.85
C GLY A 345 44.27 50.77 13.07
N PHE A 346 45.06 49.81 13.54
CA PHE A 346 45.07 49.31 14.93
C PHE A 346 46.46 48.75 15.28
N PRO A 347 46.93 48.87 16.55
CA PRO A 347 48.29 48.49 16.91
C PRO A 347 48.34 47.04 17.41
N ALA A 348 48.87 46.09 16.63
CA ALA A 348 49.51 44.86 17.13
C ALA A 348 50.12 43.98 16.01
N THR A 349 51.44 44.02 15.89
CA THR A 349 52.40 42.89 15.76
C THR A 349 51.99 41.55 15.12
N SER A 350 51.31 41.51 13.97
CA SER A 350 51.45 40.40 13.02
C SER A 350 51.02 40.81 11.60
N ALA A 351 51.83 40.46 10.60
CA ALA A 351 51.48 40.63 9.20
C ALA A 351 50.50 39.52 8.78
N ALA A 352 49.20 39.72 9.03
CA ALA A 352 48.15 38.89 8.47
C ALA A 352 47.51 39.59 7.26
N PRO A 353 47.27 38.89 6.14
CA PRO A 353 46.57 39.46 4.99
C PRO A 353 45.13 39.84 5.38
N CYS A 354 44.68 41.03 4.97
CA CYS A 354 43.29 41.44 5.12
C CYS A 354 42.42 40.58 4.20
N CYS A 355 41.71 39.61 4.77
CA CYS A 355 40.69 38.85 4.07
C CYS A 355 39.34 39.55 4.29
N SER A 356 38.69 40.00 3.21
CA SER A 356 37.31 40.46 3.26
C SER A 356 36.36 39.27 3.19
N LEU A 357 35.50 39.12 4.21
CA LEU A 357 34.39 38.17 4.17
C LEU A 357 33.29 38.75 3.26
N HIS A 358 32.98 38.05 2.18
CA HIS A 358 31.76 38.29 1.40
C HIS A 358 30.86 37.06 1.44
N ALA A 359 29.61 37.27 1.84
CA ALA A 359 28.52 36.33 1.59
C ALA A 359 28.07 36.52 0.13
N LEU A 360 27.91 35.42 -0.61
CA LEU A 360 27.23 35.43 -1.91
C LEU A 360 25.72 35.24 -1.72
#